data_AF-A0A383CJE4-F1
#
_entry.id   AF-A0A383CJE4-F1
#
_cell.length_a   1.000
_cell.length_b   1.000
_cell.length_c   1.000
_cell.angle_alpha   90.00
_cell.angle_beta   90.00
_cell.angle_gamma   90.00
#
_symmetry.space_group_name_H-M   'P 1'
#
loop_
_entity.id
_entity.type
_entity.pdbx_description
1 polymer ?
#
loop_
_entity_poly.entity_id
_entity_poly.type
_entity_poly.pdbx_seq_one_letter_code
_entity_poly.pdbx_strand_id
1 'polypeptide(L)'
;MSKQQSLQKNESSSLTAEPQKKNASKTALWFVLIIILIFACGGLAWYGQQIVSSIKASLDQNNQKIETISQTLNANGDGLTSIVAGQENMKEMFKTQNFNLEQLRNRDVELQQTLIRLQNQINEVSIISSESDDYWLRNQAIYFLNIAKTELSLFGNKTSAKSALIAAQKSVLQMPDQYQSVDQSIQSALLKLDPEGHN
;
A
#
# COMPACT_ATOMS: atom_id res chain seq x y z
N MET A 1 -85.83 -60.67 -70.80
CA MET A 1 -87.25 -60.32 -70.87
C MET A 1 -87.65 -59.74 -69.52
N SER A 2 -87.96 -58.44 -69.46
CA SER A 2 -88.53 -57.67 -68.32
C SER A 2 -87.75 -57.63 -66.99
N LYS A 3 -87.82 -56.62 -66.13
CA LYS A 3 -88.10 -55.17 -66.17
C LYS A 3 -87.75 -54.68 -64.74
N GLN A 4 -87.24 -53.45 -64.67
CA GLN A 4 -87.04 -52.60 -63.48
C GLN A 4 -88.14 -52.72 -62.38
N GLN A 5 -87.82 -52.76 -61.08
CA GLN A 5 -87.28 -51.73 -60.17
C GLN A 5 -88.38 -50.88 -59.49
N SER A 6 -88.53 -51.03 -58.17
CA SER A 6 -88.79 -49.95 -57.19
C SER A 6 -88.63 -50.53 -55.76
N LEU A 7 -87.68 -50.07 -54.95
CA LEU A 7 -87.67 -48.87 -54.07
C LEU A 7 -88.62 -48.98 -52.87
N GLN A 8 -88.05 -49.11 -51.65
CA GLN A 8 -88.12 -48.16 -50.51
C GLN A 8 -87.65 -48.90 -49.22
N LYS A 9 -86.39 -48.73 -48.80
CA LYS A 9 -85.87 -47.79 -47.78
C LYS A 9 -86.28 -48.12 -46.32
N ASN A 10 -85.23 -48.42 -45.55
CA ASN A 10 -85.08 -48.45 -44.08
C ASN A 10 -85.83 -49.55 -43.32
N GLU A 11 -85.10 -50.51 -42.75
CA GLU A 11 -84.93 -50.62 -41.30
C GLU A 11 -83.54 -51.22 -40.97
N SER A 12 -82.95 -50.67 -39.92
CA SER A 12 -81.57 -50.83 -39.47
C SER A 12 -81.31 -52.18 -38.81
N SER A 13 -80.13 -52.78 -39.05
CA SER A 13 -79.38 -53.46 -37.98
C SER A 13 -77.96 -53.80 -38.42
N SER A 14 -77.03 -52.90 -38.08
CA SER A 14 -75.61 -53.19 -38.03
C SER A 14 -75.28 -53.90 -36.71
N LEU A 15 -74.77 -55.12 -36.77
CA LEU A 15 -73.97 -55.69 -35.68
C LEU A 15 -72.50 -55.62 -36.10
N THR A 16 -71.97 -54.42 -35.92
CA THR A 16 -70.54 -54.10 -35.92
C THR A 16 -69.90 -54.85 -34.76
N ALA A 17 -68.92 -55.72 -35.06
CA ALA A 17 -68.01 -56.24 -34.06
C ALA A 17 -67.06 -55.11 -33.64
N GLU A 18 -67.42 -54.42 -32.55
CA GLU A 18 -66.61 -53.40 -31.88
C GLU A 18 -65.42 -54.02 -31.11
N PRO A 19 -64.37 -53.23 -30.82
CA PRO A 19 -63.13 -53.72 -30.23
C PRO A 19 -63.35 -54.11 -28.76
N GLN A 20 -62.78 -55.24 -28.34
CA GLN A 20 -62.76 -55.65 -26.93
C GLN A 20 -61.98 -54.64 -26.08
N LYS A 21 -62.72 -53.70 -25.50
CA LYS A 21 -62.27 -52.81 -24.43
C LYS A 21 -62.07 -53.67 -23.17
N LYS A 22 -60.82 -54.04 -22.87
CA LYS A 22 -60.46 -54.63 -21.56
C LYS A 22 -60.79 -53.60 -20.49
N ASN A 23 -61.88 -53.82 -19.78
CA ASN A 23 -62.23 -53.05 -18.60
C ASN A 23 -61.19 -53.38 -17.51
N ALA A 24 -60.12 -52.57 -17.45
CA ALA A 24 -59.23 -52.58 -16.29
C ALA A 24 -60.10 -52.46 -15.04
N SER A 25 -59.94 -53.37 -14.08
CA SER A 25 -60.81 -53.41 -12.91
C SER A 25 -60.70 -52.06 -12.20
N LYS A 26 -61.85 -51.40 -11.96
CA LYS A 26 -61.90 -50.09 -11.31
C LYS A 26 -61.16 -50.09 -9.97
N THR A 27 -61.12 -51.26 -9.32
CA THR A 27 -60.37 -51.54 -8.10
C THR A 27 -58.85 -51.45 -8.29
N ALA A 28 -58.28 -52.05 -9.34
CA ALA A 28 -56.84 -51.96 -9.62
C ALA A 28 -56.43 -50.52 -9.99
N LEU A 29 -57.28 -49.81 -10.73
CA LEU A 29 -57.05 -48.41 -11.09
C LEU A 29 -57.07 -47.50 -9.85
N TRP A 30 -57.92 -47.80 -8.85
CA TRP A 30 -57.97 -47.09 -7.57
C TRP A 30 -56.73 -47.33 -6.69
N PHE A 31 -56.23 -48.57 -6.64
CA PHE A 31 -54.97 -48.87 -5.94
C PHE A 31 -53.77 -48.18 -6.57
N VAL A 32 -53.68 -48.13 -7.90
CA VAL A 32 -52.62 -47.40 -8.61
C VAL A 32 -52.68 -45.91 -8.31
N LEU A 33 -53.89 -45.30 -8.28
CA LEU A 33 -54.07 -43.91 -7.90
C LEU A 33 -53.61 -43.62 -6.46
N ILE A 34 -53.88 -44.51 -5.50
CA ILE A 34 -53.44 -44.35 -4.11
C ILE A 34 -51.94 -44.44 -3.99
N ILE A 35 -51.30 -45.38 -4.69
CA ILE A 35 -49.83 -45.52 -4.67
C ILE A 35 -49.18 -44.26 -5.25
N ILE A 36 -49.71 -43.72 -6.35
CA ILE A 36 -49.25 -42.45 -6.93
C ILE A 36 -49.46 -41.30 -5.95
N LEU A 37 -50.59 -41.25 -5.25
CA LEU A 37 -50.89 -40.21 -4.27
C LEU A 37 -49.95 -40.25 -3.06
N ILE A 38 -49.64 -41.45 -2.54
CA ILE A 38 -48.69 -41.62 -1.43
C ILE A 38 -47.27 -41.25 -1.89
N PHE A 39 -46.88 -41.65 -3.09
CA PHE A 39 -45.55 -41.29 -3.64
C PHE A 39 -45.44 -39.79 -3.91
N ALA A 40 -46.52 -39.15 -4.39
CA ALA A 40 -46.59 -37.71 -4.57
C ALA A 40 -46.52 -36.97 -3.23
N CYS A 41 -47.29 -37.39 -2.23
CA CYS A 41 -47.28 -36.78 -0.90
C CYS A 41 -45.95 -37.00 -0.16
N GLY A 42 -45.38 -38.20 -0.22
CA GLY A 42 -44.08 -38.52 0.38
C GLY A 42 -42.92 -37.80 -0.30
N GLY A 43 -42.95 -37.71 -1.63
CA GLY A 43 -41.98 -36.93 -2.42
C GLY A 43 -42.04 -35.44 -2.11
N LEU A 44 -43.24 -34.87 -1.94
CA LEU A 44 -43.44 -33.48 -1.53
C LEU A 44 -42.92 -33.19 -0.12
N ALA A 45 -43.14 -34.09 0.83
CA ALA A 45 -42.62 -33.94 2.20
C ALA A 45 -41.08 -34.00 2.23
N TRP A 46 -40.48 -34.93 1.49
CA TRP A 46 -39.02 -35.05 1.38
C TRP A 46 -38.39 -33.85 0.66
N TYR A 47 -38.98 -33.39 -0.45
CA TYR A 47 -38.52 -32.18 -1.14
C TYR A 47 -38.67 -30.93 -0.26
N GLY A 48 -39.77 -30.79 0.47
CA GLY A 48 -39.97 -29.70 1.43
C GLY A 48 -38.93 -29.69 2.54
N GLN A 49 -38.62 -30.87 3.11
CA GLN A 49 -37.58 -31.02 4.12
C GLN A 49 -36.19 -30.72 3.56
N GLN A 50 -35.89 -31.13 2.33
CA GLN A 50 -34.63 -30.84 1.66
C GLN A 50 -34.46 -29.33 1.42
N ILE A 51 -35.50 -28.63 0.99
CA ILE A 51 -35.50 -27.16 0.79
C ILE A 51 -35.32 -26.43 2.12
N VAL A 52 -36.02 -26.83 3.18
CA VAL A 52 -35.86 -26.20 4.50
C VAL A 52 -34.45 -26.44 5.05
N SER A 53 -33.91 -27.65 4.88
CA SER A 53 -32.55 -27.98 5.34
C SER A 53 -31.47 -27.21 4.56
N SER A 54 -31.63 -27.02 3.25
CA SER A 54 -30.70 -26.25 2.43
C SER A 54 -30.78 -24.76 2.72
N ILE A 55 -31.97 -24.22 3.02
CA ILE A 55 -32.14 -22.83 3.46
C ILE A 55 -31.45 -22.62 4.82
N LYS A 56 -31.64 -23.52 5.78
CA LYS A 56 -30.97 -23.42 7.10
C LYS A 56 -29.45 -23.50 6.96
N ALA A 57 -28.94 -24.46 6.20
CA ALA A 57 -27.50 -24.59 5.96
C ALA A 57 -26.92 -23.36 5.25
N SER A 58 -27.65 -22.79 4.28
CA SER A 58 -27.24 -21.55 3.59
C SER A 58 -27.28 -20.34 4.52
N LEU A 59 -28.26 -20.27 5.44
CA LEU A 59 -28.36 -19.22 6.44
C LEU A 59 -27.22 -19.31 7.45
N ASP A 60 -26.92 -20.50 7.96
CA ASP A 60 -25.80 -20.74 8.88
C ASP A 60 -24.45 -20.43 8.22
N GLN A 61 -24.27 -20.85 6.96
CA GLN A 61 -23.07 -20.52 6.18
C GLN A 61 -22.94 -19.00 5.96
N ASN A 62 -24.03 -18.31 5.68
CA ASN A 62 -24.02 -16.85 5.54
C ASN A 62 -23.73 -16.15 6.88
N ASN A 63 -24.30 -16.63 7.98
CA ASN A 63 -24.01 -16.10 9.31
C ASN A 63 -22.53 -16.26 9.68
N GLN A 64 -21.94 -17.43 9.40
CA GLN A 64 -20.50 -17.65 9.60
C GLN A 64 -19.63 -16.74 8.74
N LYS A 65 -20.01 -16.50 7.48
CA LYS A 65 -19.32 -15.55 6.60
C LYS A 65 -19.42 -14.12 7.13
N ILE A 66 -20.60 -13.71 7.58
CA ILE A 66 -20.83 -12.38 8.17
C ILE A 66 -19.98 -12.20 9.44
N GLU A 67 -19.91 -13.21 10.30
CA GLU A 67 -19.09 -13.18 11.51
C GLU A 67 -17.60 -13.10 11.18
N THR A 68 -17.12 -13.88 10.21
CA THR A 68 -15.72 -13.82 9.74
C THR A 68 -15.38 -12.44 9.16
N ILE A 69 -16.28 -11.86 8.37
CA ILE A 69 -16.12 -10.50 7.82
C ILE A 69 -16.09 -9.47 8.96
N SER A 70 -16.97 -9.60 9.96
CA SER A 70 -17.00 -8.70 11.11
C SER A 70 -15.73 -8.77 11.95
N GLN A 71 -15.20 -9.95 12.20
CA GLN A 71 -13.92 -10.14 12.90
C GLN A 71 -12.75 -9.53 12.12
N THR A 72 -12.72 -9.73 10.80
CA THR A 72 -11.71 -9.14 9.91
C THR A 72 -11.80 -7.61 9.90
N LEU A 73 -13.02 -7.06 9.88
CA LEU A 73 -13.24 -5.61 9.92
C LEU A 73 -12.76 -5.00 11.24
N ASN A 74 -13.03 -5.65 12.37
CA ASN A 74 -12.56 -5.20 13.69
C ASN A 74 -11.02 -5.25 13.77
N ALA A 75 -10.40 -6.35 13.34
CA ALA A 75 -8.93 -6.46 13.31
C ALA A 75 -8.28 -5.39 12.41
N ASN A 76 -8.91 -5.07 11.27
CA ASN A 76 -8.45 -4.00 10.40
C ASN A 76 -8.65 -2.61 11.03
N GLY A 77 -9.73 -2.40 11.80
CA GLY A 77 -9.97 -1.18 12.57
C GLY A 77 -8.93 -0.95 13.67
N ASP A 78 -8.58 -2.01 14.40
CA ASP A 78 -7.49 -1.99 15.39
C ASP A 78 -6.14 -1.72 14.72
N GLY A 79 -5.90 -2.37 13.57
CA GLY A 79 -4.74 -2.11 12.72
C GLY A 79 -4.65 -0.65 12.27
N LEU A 80 -5.74 -0.06 11.80
CA LEU A 80 -5.80 1.36 11.42
C LEU A 80 -5.52 2.29 12.59
N THR A 81 -6.08 1.99 13.76
CA THR A 81 -5.83 2.77 14.99
C THR A 81 -4.34 2.74 15.37
N SER A 82 -3.69 1.58 15.24
CA SER A 82 -2.25 1.44 15.48
C SER A 82 -1.40 2.22 14.47
N ILE A 83 -1.82 2.25 13.19
CA ILE A 83 -1.15 3.02 12.13
C ILE A 83 -1.28 4.52 12.40
N VAL A 84 -2.46 5.00 12.78
CA VAL A 84 -2.70 6.41 13.12
C VAL A 84 -1.87 6.82 14.34
N ALA A 85 -1.82 5.99 15.39
CA ALA A 85 -0.98 6.24 16.55
C ALA A 85 0.52 6.26 16.18
N GLY A 86 0.96 5.35 15.29
CA GLY A 86 2.31 5.34 14.75
C GLY A 86 2.65 6.59 13.93
N GLN A 87 1.70 7.10 13.13
CA GLN A 87 1.87 8.33 12.36
C GLN A 87 2.03 9.56 13.27
N GLU A 88 1.20 9.68 14.32
CA GLU A 88 1.32 10.82 15.25
C GLU A 88 2.64 10.76 16.03
N ASN A 89 3.06 9.58 16.48
CA ASN A 89 4.36 9.41 17.12
C ASN A 89 5.53 9.78 16.18
N MET A 90 5.46 9.38 14.91
CA MET A 90 6.48 9.72 13.92
C MET A 90 6.53 11.23 13.64
N LYS A 91 5.38 11.89 13.58
CA LYS A 91 5.28 13.35 13.44
C LYS A 91 5.89 14.09 14.63
N GLU A 92 5.63 13.65 15.86
CA GLU A 92 6.24 14.24 17.06
C GLU A 92 7.76 13.98 17.11
N MET A 93 8.22 12.81 16.67
CA MET A 93 9.65 12.53 16.48
C MET A 93 10.29 13.48 15.47
N PHE A 94 9.66 13.71 14.30
CA PHE A 94 10.16 14.65 13.30
C PHE A 94 10.20 16.09 13.82
N LYS A 95 9.19 16.55 14.58
CA LYS A 95 9.21 17.87 15.21
C LYS A 95 10.38 18.01 16.18
N THR A 96 10.61 17.00 17.01
CA THR A 96 11.71 16.99 17.99
C THR A 96 13.06 16.98 17.30
N GLN A 97 13.24 16.17 16.25
CA GLN A 97 14.46 16.17 15.45
C GLN A 97 14.70 17.52 14.77
N ASN A 98 13.67 18.13 14.20
CA ASN A 98 13.79 19.44 13.55
C ASN A 98 14.17 20.55 14.55
N PHE A 99 13.58 20.53 15.75
CA PHE A 99 13.97 21.44 16.83
C PHE A 99 15.44 21.23 17.26
N ASN A 100 15.88 19.99 17.40
CA ASN A 100 17.29 19.70 17.73
C ASN A 100 18.25 20.16 16.63
N LEU A 101 17.89 19.99 15.36
CA LEU A 101 18.67 20.50 14.22
C LEU A 101 18.75 22.03 14.23
N GLU A 102 17.65 22.71 14.53
CA GLU A 102 17.63 24.17 14.67
C GLU A 102 18.52 24.65 15.83
N GLN A 103 18.49 23.95 16.97
CA GLN A 103 19.40 24.23 18.09
C GLN A 103 20.87 24.00 17.73
N LEU A 104 21.18 22.93 16.99
CA LEU A 104 22.54 22.67 16.49
C LEU A 104 23.00 23.76 15.53
N ARG A 105 22.14 24.18 14.60
CA ARG A 105 22.40 25.30 13.68
C ARG A 105 22.69 26.60 14.44
N ASN A 106 21.91 26.90 15.48
CA ASN A 106 22.11 28.11 16.28
C ASN A 106 23.44 28.06 17.03
N ARG A 107 23.81 26.90 17.60
CA ARG A 107 25.12 26.69 18.22
C ARG A 107 26.27 26.83 17.23
N ASP A 108 26.12 26.34 16.00
CA ASP A 108 27.15 26.50 14.97
C ASP A 108 27.35 27.98 14.62
N VAL A 109 26.27 28.76 14.49
CA VAL A 109 26.36 30.22 14.28
C VAL A 109 27.08 30.90 15.45
N GLU A 110 26.77 30.53 16.69
CA GLU A 110 27.44 31.07 17.88
C GLU A 110 28.94 30.71 17.91
N LEU A 111 29.28 29.47 17.57
CA LEU A 111 30.66 29.01 17.44
C LEU A 111 31.40 29.78 16.34
N GLN A 112 30.77 29.99 15.18
CA GLN A 112 31.35 30.78 14.09
C GLN A 112 31.58 32.24 14.52
N GLN A 113 30.64 32.86 15.21
CA GLN A 113 30.81 34.22 15.75
C GLN A 113 31.96 34.28 16.77
N THR A 114 32.07 33.25 17.61
CA THR A 114 33.17 33.14 18.58
C THR A 114 34.50 32.95 17.89
N LEU A 115 34.56 32.13 16.83
CA LEU A 115 35.75 31.96 16.00
C LEU A 115 36.14 33.26 15.30
N ILE A 116 35.20 34.03 14.77
CA ILE A 116 35.49 35.35 14.17
C ILE A 116 36.02 36.32 15.23
N ARG A 117 35.43 36.32 16.43
CA ARG A 117 35.92 37.16 17.54
C ARG A 117 37.34 36.78 17.94
N LEU A 118 37.62 35.49 18.08
CA LEU A 118 38.96 34.97 18.38
C LEU A 118 39.93 35.27 17.24
N GLN A 119 39.50 35.14 15.98
CA GLN A 119 40.30 35.50 14.81
C GLN A 119 40.65 36.99 14.85
N ASN A 120 39.71 37.88 15.15
CA ASN A 120 39.97 39.31 15.25
C ASN A 120 40.92 39.63 16.41
N GLN A 121 40.74 38.99 17.56
CA GLN A 121 41.66 39.12 18.69
C GLN A 121 43.06 38.61 18.36
N ILE A 122 43.16 37.47 17.67
CA ILE A 122 44.43 36.95 17.18
C ILE A 122 45.02 37.93 16.19
N ASN A 123 44.27 38.47 15.23
CA ASN A 123 44.78 39.40 14.22
C ASN A 123 45.26 40.72 14.83
N GLU A 124 44.59 41.21 15.88
CA GLU A 124 45.06 42.35 16.70
C GLU A 124 46.39 42.02 17.41
N VAL A 125 46.60 40.77 17.82
CA VAL A 125 47.84 40.29 18.44
C VAL A 125 48.88 39.82 17.41
N SER A 126 48.47 39.43 16.19
CA SER A 126 49.27 38.79 15.12
C SER A 126 50.12 39.80 14.34
N ILE A 127 49.91 41.10 14.60
CA ILE A 127 50.93 42.12 14.29
C ILE A 127 52.28 41.78 14.97
N ILE A 128 52.30 40.81 15.89
CA ILE A 128 53.49 40.32 16.61
C ILE A 128 54.03 38.97 16.06
N SER A 129 53.32 38.19 15.21
CA SER A 129 53.80 36.86 14.78
C SER A 129 53.14 36.28 13.51
N SER A 130 53.87 36.23 12.40
CA SER A 130 53.42 35.64 11.12
C SER A 130 53.27 34.11 11.09
N GLU A 131 53.78 33.38 12.09
CA GLU A 131 53.73 31.90 12.13
C GLU A 131 52.39 31.34 12.68
N SER A 132 51.63 32.14 13.44
CA SER A 132 50.38 31.69 14.08
C SER A 132 49.18 31.67 13.15
N ASP A 133 49.18 32.51 12.11
CA ASP A 133 48.04 32.65 11.18
C ASP A 133 47.89 31.41 10.29
N ASP A 134 49.00 30.85 9.81
CA ASP A 134 49.03 29.63 9.00
C ASP A 134 48.48 28.42 9.78
N TYR A 135 48.80 28.33 11.07
CA TYR A 135 48.32 27.23 11.93
C TYR A 135 46.81 27.30 12.14
N TRP A 136 46.27 28.49 12.37
CA TRP A 136 44.84 28.68 12.50
C TRP A 136 44.13 28.30 11.20
N LEU A 137 44.58 28.85 10.06
CA LEU A 137 43.93 28.69 8.75
C LEU A 137 43.86 27.22 8.38
N ARG A 138 44.96 26.50 8.61
CA ARG A 138 45.04 25.05 8.43
C ARG A 138 43.97 24.30 9.23
N ASN A 139 43.80 24.62 10.50
CA ASN A 139 42.83 23.94 11.35
C ASN A 139 41.38 24.23 10.92
N GLN A 140 41.09 25.44 10.47
CA GLN A 140 39.75 25.76 9.94
C GLN A 140 39.45 24.99 8.66
N ALA A 141 40.41 24.89 7.74
CA ALA A 141 40.23 24.09 6.53
C ALA A 141 39.96 22.61 6.86
N ILE A 142 40.71 22.04 7.81
CA ILE A 142 40.53 20.65 8.26
C ILE A 142 39.14 20.44 8.87
N TYR A 143 38.66 21.36 9.70
CA TYR A 143 37.34 21.29 10.31
C TYR A 143 36.23 21.19 9.25
N PHE A 144 36.22 22.11 8.28
CA PHE A 144 35.22 22.11 7.23
C PHE A 144 35.32 20.91 6.28
N LEU A 145 36.53 20.43 6.00
CA LEU A 145 36.71 19.18 5.25
C LEU A 145 36.11 17.97 5.98
N ASN A 146 36.23 17.91 7.31
CA ASN A 146 35.62 16.85 8.10
C ASN A 146 34.08 16.94 8.12
N ILE A 147 33.52 18.16 8.16
CA ILE A 147 32.08 18.35 7.99
C ILE A 147 31.65 17.83 6.63
N ALA A 148 32.30 18.27 5.54
CA ALA A 148 31.97 17.82 4.19
C ALA A 148 32.02 16.29 4.06
N LYS A 149 33.06 15.67 4.61
CA LYS A 149 33.19 14.21 4.64
C LYS A 149 32.05 13.56 5.41
N THR A 150 31.68 14.10 6.57
CA THR A 150 30.60 13.57 7.42
C THR A 150 29.25 13.69 6.72
N GLU A 151 28.94 14.87 6.16
CA GLU A 151 27.71 15.12 5.38
C GLU A 151 27.58 14.16 4.20
N LEU A 152 28.67 13.88 3.48
CA LEU A 152 28.63 12.93 2.36
C LEU A 152 28.56 11.47 2.79
N SER A 153 29.39 11.06 3.74
CA SER A 153 29.56 9.64 4.08
C SER A 153 28.47 9.11 5.01
N LEU A 154 27.99 9.92 5.94
CA LEU A 154 26.99 9.50 6.93
C LEU A 154 25.58 9.90 6.52
N PHE A 155 25.41 11.08 5.91
CA PHE A 155 24.08 11.65 5.67
C PHE A 155 23.70 11.72 4.18
N GLY A 156 24.65 11.50 3.26
CA GLY A 156 24.41 11.67 1.82
C GLY A 156 24.00 13.10 1.41
N ASN A 157 24.21 14.08 2.28
CA ASN A 157 23.72 15.44 2.13
C ASN A 157 24.68 16.28 1.29
N LYS A 158 24.46 16.27 -0.02
CA LYS A 158 25.30 16.97 -1.00
C LYS A 158 25.30 18.49 -0.82
N THR A 159 24.17 19.08 -0.41
CA THR A 159 24.04 20.54 -0.23
C THR A 159 24.91 21.04 0.92
N SER A 160 24.78 20.44 2.10
CA SER A 160 25.62 20.80 3.26
C SER A 160 27.10 20.51 2.99
N ALA A 161 27.40 19.39 2.33
CA ALA A 161 28.76 19.07 1.93
C ALA A 161 29.37 20.11 0.97
N LYS A 162 28.61 20.58 -0.02
CA LYS A 162 29.04 21.66 -0.93
C LYS A 162 29.35 22.94 -0.15
N SER A 163 28.45 23.37 0.74
CA SER A 163 28.67 24.56 1.56
C SER A 163 29.92 24.43 2.44
N ALA A 164 30.14 23.27 3.06
CA ALA A 164 31.32 23.01 3.87
C ALA A 164 32.62 23.01 3.02
N LEU A 165 32.60 22.45 1.81
CA LEU A 165 33.75 22.51 0.90
C LEU A 165 34.08 23.94 0.46
N ILE A 166 33.08 24.78 0.17
CA ILE A 166 33.30 26.21 -0.13
C ILE A 166 33.94 26.92 1.05
N ALA A 167 33.49 26.64 2.27
CA ALA A 167 34.08 27.21 3.48
C ALA A 167 35.53 26.76 3.69
N ALA A 168 35.84 25.48 3.47
CA ALA A 168 37.20 24.95 3.49
C ALA A 168 38.09 25.64 2.44
N GLN A 169 37.56 25.83 1.22
CA GLN A 169 38.28 26.49 0.14
C GLN A 169 38.67 27.92 0.51
N LYS A 170 37.74 28.67 1.12
CA LYS A 170 37.98 30.04 1.57
C LYS A 170 39.12 30.13 2.59
N SER A 171 39.24 29.14 3.49
CA SER A 171 40.36 29.06 4.43
C SER A 171 41.68 28.79 3.70
N VAL A 172 41.69 27.87 2.74
CA VAL A 172 42.89 27.49 1.96
C VAL A 172 43.38 28.61 1.06
N LEU A 173 42.49 29.39 0.44
CA LEU A 173 42.86 30.53 -0.41
C LEU A 173 43.55 31.67 0.35
N GLN A 174 43.48 31.68 1.68
CA GLN A 174 44.18 32.64 2.54
C GLN A 174 45.56 32.11 3.01
N MET A 175 45.91 30.86 2.68
CA MET A 175 47.18 30.25 3.06
C MET A 175 48.25 30.42 1.96
N PRO A 176 49.55 30.22 2.28
CA PRO A 176 50.63 30.27 1.29
C PRO A 176 50.47 29.24 0.15
N ASP A 177 51.12 29.53 -0.99
CA ASP A 177 51.03 28.75 -2.24
C ASP A 177 51.30 27.25 -2.09
N GLN A 178 52.02 26.83 -1.05
CA GLN A 178 52.23 25.40 -0.74
C GLN A 178 50.92 24.60 -0.58
N TYR A 179 49.80 25.26 -0.28
CA TYR A 179 48.48 24.63 -0.13
C TYR A 179 47.63 24.64 -1.42
N GLN A 180 48.16 25.08 -2.55
CA GLN A 180 47.44 25.13 -3.82
C GLN A 180 46.92 23.75 -4.27
N SER A 181 47.63 22.67 -3.96
CA SER A 181 47.18 21.30 -4.22
C SER A 181 45.90 20.93 -3.46
N VAL A 182 45.71 21.50 -2.27
CA VAL A 182 44.49 21.30 -1.45
C VAL A 182 43.33 22.08 -2.07
N ASP A 183 43.55 23.32 -2.50
CA ASP A 183 42.53 24.11 -3.20
C ASP A 183 42.04 23.38 -4.47
N GLN A 184 42.96 22.90 -5.32
CA GLN A 184 42.62 22.12 -6.51
C GLN A 184 41.81 20.86 -6.18
N SER A 185 42.16 20.19 -5.08
CA SER A 185 41.43 19.01 -4.61
C SER A 185 40.00 19.36 -4.17
N ILE A 186 39.82 20.48 -3.48
CA ILE A 186 38.51 20.99 -3.07
C ILE A 186 37.68 21.39 -4.29
N GLN A 187 38.27 22.08 -5.27
CA GLN A 187 37.60 22.42 -6.54
C GLN A 187 37.14 21.17 -7.29
N SER A 188 38.00 20.15 -7.39
CA SER A 188 37.62 18.88 -8.02
C SER A 188 36.46 18.19 -7.29
N ALA A 189 36.45 18.24 -5.96
CA ALA A 189 35.36 17.69 -5.17
C ALA A 189 34.04 18.47 -5.38
N LEU A 190 34.11 19.80 -5.42
CA LEU A 190 32.96 20.66 -5.70
C LEU A 190 32.35 20.39 -7.08
N LEU A 191 33.17 20.27 -8.12
CA LEU A 191 32.74 19.93 -9.48
C LEU A 191 32.04 18.56 -9.55
N LYS A 192 32.52 17.58 -8.79
CA LYS A 192 31.90 16.24 -8.73
C LYS A 192 30.56 16.25 -8.00
N LEU A 193 30.39 17.17 -7.04
CA LEU A 193 29.17 17.28 -6.24
C LEU A 193 28.06 18.02 -6.98
N ASP A 194 28.42 19.00 -7.80
CA ASP A 194 27.49 19.80 -8.57
C ASP A 194 28.07 20.13 -9.95
N PRO A 195 27.93 19.21 -10.93
CA PRO A 195 28.47 19.40 -12.28
C PRO A 195 27.73 20.48 -13.09
N GLU A 196 26.57 20.95 -12.63
CA GLU A 196 25.73 21.94 -13.34
C GLU A 196 25.79 23.34 -12.70
N GLY A 197 26.53 23.52 -11.60
CA GLY A 197 26.67 24.79 -10.88
C GLY A 197 27.53 25.87 -11.56
N HIS A 198 27.86 25.72 -12.84
CA HIS A 198 28.44 26.79 -13.66
C HIS A 198 27.33 27.61 -14.30
N ASN A 199 26.94 28.70 -13.63
CA ASN A 199 26.52 29.97 -14.24
C ASN A 199 26.61 31.09 -13.20
#